data_AF-A0A5C9BD89-F1
#
_entry.id   AF-A0A5C9BD89-F1
#
_cell.length_a   1.000
_cell.length_b   1.000
_cell.length_c   1.000
_cell.angle_alpha   90.00
_cell.angle_beta   90.00
_cell.angle_gamma   90.00
#
_symmetry.space_group_name_H-M   'P 1'
#
loop_
_entity.id
_entity.type
_entity.pdbx_description
1 polymer ?
#
loop_
_entity_poly.entity_id
_entity_poly.type
_entity_poly.pdbx_seq_one_letter_code
_entity_poly.pdbx_strand_id
1 'polypeptide(L)'
;MTLHNMTFQGAYPSDVMPLTGLGWEFFNWKQLECWGRVNLLKGGIVSADQICTVSPTYSREIQTAEFGHGLDGVLRDRAGDLTGILNGIDPHEWSPSVDPHLPARYDIDSLETGKQSCKRALQERLQLPARA
;
A
#
# COMPACT_ATOMS: atom_id res chain seq x y z
N MET A 1 -9.69 -2.13 -8.40
CA MET A 1 -9.38 -1.58 -7.06
C MET A 1 -7.96 -1.98 -6.67
N THR A 2 -7.17 -1.10 -6.06
CA THR A 2 -5.82 -1.44 -5.60
C THR A 2 -5.74 -1.46 -4.07
N LEU A 3 -5.32 -2.58 -3.49
CA LEU A 3 -5.14 -2.77 -2.06
C LEU A 3 -3.68 -2.54 -1.67
N HIS A 4 -3.46 -1.49 -0.88
CA HIS A 4 -2.14 -1.15 -0.33
C HIS A 4 -2.01 -1.54 1.15
N ASN A 5 -3.12 -1.71 1.85
CA ASN A 5 -3.15 -1.95 3.29
C ASN A 5 -4.51 -2.55 3.69
N MET A 6 -4.49 -3.57 4.54
CA MET A 6 -5.70 -4.26 5.04
C MET A 6 -6.14 -3.83 6.44
N THR A 7 -5.29 -3.11 7.18
CA THR A 7 -5.58 -2.62 8.53
C THR A 7 -6.59 -1.47 8.50
N PHE A 8 -6.47 -0.56 7.53
CA PHE A 8 -7.32 0.64 7.44
C PHE A 8 -8.52 0.40 6.52
N GLN A 9 -9.57 -0.24 7.08
CA GLN A 9 -10.71 -0.71 6.29
C GLN A 9 -11.85 0.31 6.10
N GLY A 10 -11.83 1.42 6.84
CA GLY A 10 -13.00 2.30 6.93
C GLY A 10 -14.20 1.59 7.55
N ALA A 11 -13.99 0.95 8.72
CA ALA A 11 -15.01 0.21 9.45
C ALA A 11 -15.72 1.08 10.48
N TYR A 12 -16.98 1.43 10.25
CA TYR A 12 -17.77 2.38 11.06
C TYR A 12 -19.08 1.77 11.57
N PRO A 13 -19.70 2.31 12.64
CA PRO A 13 -21.05 1.91 13.02
C PRO A 13 -22.05 2.17 11.88
N SER A 14 -23.15 1.43 11.84
CA SER A 14 -24.10 1.48 10.72
C SER A 14 -24.82 2.81 10.55
N ASP A 15 -24.89 3.62 11.60
CA ASP A 15 -25.51 4.95 11.58
C ASP A 15 -24.83 5.94 10.62
N VAL A 16 -23.61 5.64 10.16
CA VAL A 16 -22.92 6.46 9.14
C VAL A 16 -23.39 6.17 7.72
N MET A 17 -24.23 5.15 7.47
CA MET A 17 -24.73 4.82 6.13
C MET A 17 -25.28 6.04 5.36
N PRO A 18 -26.10 6.92 5.95
CA PRO A 18 -26.58 8.12 5.25
C PRO A 18 -25.47 9.07 4.78
N LEU A 19 -24.30 9.07 5.43
CA LEU A 19 -23.15 9.90 5.04
C LEU A 19 -22.43 9.36 3.80
N THR A 20 -22.63 8.08 3.47
CA THR A 20 -21.98 7.45 2.30
C THR A 20 -22.64 7.82 0.98
N GLY A 21 -23.88 8.34 1.01
CA GLY A 21 -24.71 8.55 -0.17
C GLY A 21 -25.27 7.26 -0.78
N LEU A 22 -25.02 6.10 -0.15
CA LEU A 22 -25.54 4.79 -0.57
C LEU A 22 -26.83 4.45 0.19
N GLY A 23 -27.71 3.71 -0.47
CA GLY A 23 -28.94 3.21 0.15
C GLY A 23 -28.71 2.04 1.13
N TRP A 24 -29.65 1.84 2.04
CA TRP A 24 -29.59 0.78 3.05
C TRP A 24 -29.63 -0.63 2.45
N GLU A 25 -30.08 -0.79 1.21
CA GLU A 25 -30.03 -2.04 0.45
C GLU A 25 -28.60 -2.59 0.33
N PHE A 26 -27.58 -1.72 0.36
CA PHE A 26 -26.17 -2.11 0.31
C PHE A 26 -25.60 -2.53 1.68
N PHE A 27 -26.31 -2.25 2.77
CA PHE A 27 -25.94 -2.70 4.12
C PHE A 27 -26.39 -4.15 4.35
N ASN A 28 -25.70 -5.08 3.70
CA ASN A 28 -25.91 -6.51 3.85
C ASN A 28 -24.58 -7.26 3.83
N TRP A 29 -24.61 -8.51 4.30
CA TRP A 29 -23.41 -9.34 4.47
C TRP A 29 -22.66 -9.64 3.16
N LYS A 30 -23.30 -9.50 1.99
CA LYS A 30 -22.63 -9.66 0.69
C LYS A 30 -21.88 -8.40 0.26
N GLN A 31 -22.25 -7.25 0.80
CA GLN A 31 -21.76 -5.94 0.39
C GLN A 31 -21.06 -5.21 1.55
N LEU A 32 -21.64 -4.14 2.08
CA LEU A 32 -20.97 -3.24 3.01
C LEU A 32 -20.90 -3.77 4.45
N GLU A 33 -21.79 -4.67 4.86
CA GLU A 33 -21.87 -5.06 6.27
C GLU A 33 -20.78 -6.08 6.63
N CYS A 34 -20.13 -5.87 7.78
CA CYS A 34 -19.19 -6.79 8.38
C CYS A 34 -19.24 -6.68 9.92
N TRP A 35 -19.73 -7.71 10.60
CA TRP A 35 -19.93 -7.75 12.06
C TRP A 35 -20.76 -6.58 12.63
N GLY A 36 -21.86 -6.26 11.96
CA GLY A 36 -22.78 -5.18 12.32
C GLY A 36 -22.25 -3.77 12.00
N ARG A 37 -21.11 -3.67 11.32
CA ARG A 37 -20.47 -2.41 10.95
C ARG A 37 -20.49 -2.23 9.44
N VAL A 38 -20.51 -0.98 9.00
CA VAL A 38 -20.22 -0.63 7.60
C VAL A 38 -18.71 -0.79 7.40
N ASN A 39 -18.30 -1.51 6.37
CA ASN A 39 -16.91 -1.71 6.00
C ASN A 39 -16.71 -1.29 4.54
N LEU A 40 -16.18 -0.09 4.35
CA LEU A 40 -16.02 0.51 3.03
C LEU A 40 -15.00 -0.25 2.17
N LEU A 41 -13.94 -0.78 2.78
CA LEU A 41 -12.96 -1.60 2.07
C LEU A 41 -13.59 -2.89 1.55
N LYS A 42 -14.38 -3.59 2.37
CA LYS A 42 -15.15 -4.76 1.95
C LYS A 42 -16.09 -4.43 0.79
N GLY A 43 -16.81 -3.31 0.89
CA GLY A 43 -17.65 -2.80 -0.20
C GLY A 43 -16.89 -2.58 -1.50
N GLY A 44 -15.69 -2.01 -1.43
CA GLY A 44 -14.81 -1.86 -2.58
C GLY A 44 -14.36 -3.20 -3.16
N ILE A 45 -13.94 -4.14 -2.30
CA ILE A 45 -13.45 -5.47 -2.70
C ILE A 45 -14.53 -6.23 -3.46
N VAL A 46 -15.75 -6.30 -2.89
CA VAL A 46 -16.84 -7.09 -3.50
C VAL A 46 -17.43 -6.46 -4.76
N SER A 47 -17.27 -5.14 -4.95
CA SER A 47 -17.84 -4.42 -6.09
C SER A 47 -16.86 -4.23 -7.25
N ALA A 48 -15.56 -4.45 -7.04
CA ALA A 48 -14.56 -4.27 -8.08
C ALA A 48 -14.60 -5.42 -9.11
N ASP A 49 -14.37 -5.14 -10.39
CA ASP A 49 -14.18 -6.18 -11.41
C ASP A 49 -12.85 -6.91 -11.27
N GLN A 50 -11.80 -6.18 -10.89
CA GLN A 50 -10.45 -6.69 -10.63
C GLN A 50 -9.84 -6.01 -9.41
N ILE A 51 -9.09 -6.79 -8.65
CA ILE A 51 -8.39 -6.36 -7.44
C ILE A 51 -6.90 -6.54 -7.67
N CYS A 52 -6.12 -5.48 -7.51
CA CYS A 52 -4.68 -5.57 -7.51
C CYS A 52 -4.08 -5.22 -6.15
N THR A 53 -2.88 -5.74 -5.88
CA THR A 53 -2.12 -5.42 -4.66
C THR A 53 -0.70 -5.03 -5.01
N VAL A 54 0.04 -4.52 -4.03
CA VAL A 54 1.43 -4.00 -4.22
C VAL A 54 2.51 -5.06 -4.42
N SER A 55 2.18 -6.36 -4.31
CA SER A 55 3.09 -7.44 -4.67
C SER A 55 2.39 -8.80 -4.80
N PRO A 56 2.95 -9.75 -5.58
CA PRO A 56 2.47 -11.13 -5.63
C PRO A 56 2.46 -11.84 -4.27
N THR A 57 3.39 -11.51 -3.38
CA THR A 57 3.43 -12.09 -2.04
C THR A 57 2.30 -11.54 -1.18
N TYR A 58 2.12 -10.22 -1.21
CA TYR A 58 1.08 -9.56 -0.44
C TYR A 58 -0.32 -10.04 -0.86
N SER A 59 -0.56 -10.27 -2.17
CA SER A 59 -1.86 -10.82 -2.62
C SER A 59 -2.18 -12.20 -2.04
N ARG A 60 -1.17 -13.01 -1.71
CA ARG A 60 -1.35 -14.32 -1.04
C ARG A 60 -1.49 -14.18 0.47
N GLU A 61 -0.70 -13.30 1.08
CA GLU A 61 -0.70 -13.09 2.53
C GLU A 61 -2.08 -12.61 3.01
N ILE A 62 -2.69 -11.62 2.35
CA ILE A 62 -3.98 -11.06 2.77
C ILE A 62 -5.16 -12.04 2.69
N GLN A 63 -4.96 -13.21 2.08
CA GLN A 63 -5.95 -14.29 2.05
C GLN A 63 -5.87 -15.21 3.28
N THR A 64 -4.90 -14.99 4.17
CA THR A 64 -4.77 -15.72 5.44
C THR A 64 -5.40 -14.94 6.59
N ALA A 65 -5.81 -15.64 7.65
CA ALA A 65 -6.38 -15.01 8.84
C ALA A 65 -5.41 -14.03 9.54
N GLU A 66 -4.09 -14.26 9.40
CA GLU A 66 -3.06 -13.42 10.01
C GLU A 66 -2.98 -12.03 9.37
N PHE A 67 -3.13 -11.93 8.04
CA PHE A 67 -2.92 -10.67 7.31
C PHE A 67 -4.18 -10.13 6.61
N GLY A 68 -5.26 -10.90 6.55
CA GLY A 68 -6.52 -10.46 5.94
C GLY A 68 -7.38 -9.58 6.83
N HIS A 69 -7.02 -9.42 8.11
CA HIS A 69 -7.73 -8.58 9.09
C HIS A 69 -9.25 -8.85 9.10
N GLY A 70 -9.61 -10.13 9.07
CA GLY A 70 -10.99 -10.64 9.07
C GLY A 70 -11.72 -10.54 7.72
N LEU A 71 -11.11 -9.96 6.69
CA LEU A 71 -11.62 -10.00 5.31
C LEU A 71 -10.97 -11.11 4.47
N ASP A 72 -10.17 -11.98 5.09
CA ASP A 72 -9.48 -13.09 4.42
C ASP A 72 -10.45 -14.04 3.70
N GLY A 73 -11.64 -14.27 4.26
CA GLY A 73 -12.70 -15.05 3.60
C GLY A 73 -13.18 -14.36 2.31
N VAL A 74 -13.46 -13.06 2.37
CA VAL A 74 -13.89 -12.27 1.20
C VAL A 74 -12.82 -12.26 0.11
N LEU A 75 -11.55 -12.16 0.51
CA LEU A 75 -10.43 -12.17 -0.43
C LEU A 75 -10.20 -13.53 -1.08
N ARG A 76 -10.43 -14.63 -0.34
CA ARG A 76 -10.41 -15.99 -0.91
C ARG A 76 -11.55 -16.22 -1.89
N ASP A 77 -12.76 -15.72 -1.59
CA ASP A 77 -13.89 -15.78 -2.51
C ASP A 77 -13.63 -15.00 -3.82
N ARG A 78 -12.77 -13.97 -3.75
CA ARG A 78 -12.35 -13.14 -4.88
C ARG A 78 -10.96 -13.49 -5.42
N ALA A 79 -10.39 -14.64 -5.06
CA ALA A 79 -9.02 -15.01 -5.44
C ALA A 79 -8.80 -15.05 -6.97
N GLY A 80 -9.83 -15.37 -7.75
CA GLY A 80 -9.78 -15.37 -9.21
C GLY A 80 -9.60 -13.99 -9.85
N ASP A 81 -9.97 -12.92 -9.13
CA ASP A 81 -9.87 -11.53 -9.57
C ASP A 81 -8.73 -10.78 -8.88
N LEU A 82 -7.96 -11.46 -8.01
CA LEU A 82 -6.95 -10.88 -7.14
C LEU A 82 -5.53 -11.09 -7.69
N THR A 83 -4.91 -10.02 -8.15
CA THR A 83 -3.56 -10.06 -8.75
C THR A 83 -2.57 -9.20 -7.98
N GLY A 84 -1.38 -9.73 -7.68
CA GLY A 84 -0.30 -8.91 -7.11
C GLY A 84 0.54 -8.25 -8.21
N ILE A 85 0.63 -6.92 -8.19
CA ILE A 85 1.45 -6.12 -9.10
C ILE A 85 2.55 -5.45 -8.28
N LEU A 86 3.80 -5.81 -8.53
CA LEU A 86 4.93 -5.27 -7.78
C LEU A 86 5.04 -3.76 -8.01
N ASN A 87 5.10 -2.99 -6.92
CA ASN A 87 5.39 -1.56 -7.01
C ASN A 87 6.75 -1.31 -7.68
N GLY A 88 6.81 -0.26 -8.48
CA GLY A 88 8.03 0.22 -9.12
C GLY A 88 8.31 1.69 -8.79
N ILE A 89 9.49 2.13 -9.20
CA ILE A 89 9.91 3.54 -9.24
C ILE A 89 10.31 3.88 -10.67
N ASP A 90 10.27 5.16 -11.05
CA ASP A 90 10.83 5.61 -12.33
C ASP A 90 12.36 5.68 -12.22
N PRO A 91 13.12 4.83 -12.95
CA PRO A 91 14.58 4.82 -12.86
C PRO A 91 15.24 6.00 -13.58
N HIS A 92 14.52 6.77 -14.40
CA HIS A 92 15.04 8.00 -15.00
C HIS A 92 15.00 9.18 -14.02
N GLU A 93 14.02 9.17 -13.12
CA GLU A 93 13.90 10.15 -12.04
C GLU A 93 14.70 9.73 -10.81
N TRP A 94 14.52 8.49 -10.34
CA TRP A 94 15.12 7.95 -9.11
C TRP A 94 16.45 7.23 -9.36
N SER A 95 17.40 7.92 -9.99
CA SER A 95 18.73 7.38 -10.30
C SER A 95 19.85 8.25 -9.76
N PRO A 96 20.70 7.74 -8.85
CA PRO A 96 21.81 8.50 -8.28
C PRO A 96 22.83 9.01 -9.30
N SER A 97 22.89 8.40 -10.48
CA SER A 97 23.83 8.78 -11.54
C SER A 97 23.44 10.08 -12.25
N VAL A 98 22.16 10.46 -12.20
CA VAL A 98 21.61 11.63 -12.91
C VAL A 98 20.87 12.60 -12.00
N ASP A 99 20.59 12.22 -10.74
CA ASP A 99 19.85 13.05 -9.79
C ASP A 99 20.58 14.38 -9.49
N PRO A 100 20.02 15.55 -9.86
CA PRO A 100 20.61 16.86 -9.57
C PRO A 100 20.51 17.28 -8.10
N HIS A 101 19.68 16.60 -7.30
CA HIS A 101 19.48 16.91 -5.88
C HIS A 101 20.49 16.21 -4.97
N LEU A 102 21.27 15.26 -5.50
CA LEU A 102 22.36 14.64 -4.75
C LEU A 102 23.58 15.58 -4.71
N PRO A 103 24.18 15.78 -3.52
CA PRO A 103 25.44 16.52 -3.38
C PRO A 103 26.59 15.93 -4.20
N ALA A 104 26.54 14.63 -4.46
CA ALA A 104 27.44 13.93 -5.37
C ALA A 104 26.65 12.84 -6.10
N ARG A 105 26.61 12.90 -7.43
CA ARG A 105 26.06 11.82 -8.26
C ARG A 105 27.00 10.62 -8.24
N TYR A 106 26.43 9.42 -8.33
CA TYR A 106 27.19 8.19 -8.34
C TYR A 106 26.49 7.06 -9.07
N ASP A 107 27.28 6.08 -9.49
CA ASP A 107 26.87 4.86 -10.18
C ASP A 107 27.54 3.65 -9.52
N ILE A 108 27.54 2.50 -10.20
CA ILE A 108 28.10 1.26 -9.67
C ILE A 108 29.62 1.34 -9.46
N ASP A 109 30.33 2.14 -10.26
CA ASP A 109 31.80 2.26 -10.22
C ASP A 109 32.25 3.31 -9.18
N SER A 110 31.36 4.25 -8.83
CA SER A 110 31.61 5.34 -7.87
C SER A 110 30.77 5.25 -6.58
N LEU A 111 30.15 4.09 -6.34
CA LEU A 111 29.17 3.87 -5.27
C LEU A 111 29.70 4.25 -3.88
N GLU A 112 30.91 3.81 -3.53
CA GLU A 112 31.46 4.02 -2.19
C GLU A 112 31.69 5.51 -1.90
N THR A 113 32.42 6.20 -2.79
CA THR A 113 32.80 7.61 -2.62
C THR A 113 31.60 8.54 -2.73
N GLY A 114 30.69 8.28 -3.68
CA GLY A 114 29.50 9.09 -3.88
C GLY A 114 28.48 8.95 -2.76
N LYS A 115 28.23 7.73 -2.30
CA LYS A 115 27.31 7.47 -1.18
C LYS A 115 27.85 8.04 0.14
N GLN A 116 29.16 7.92 0.40
CA GLN A 116 29.80 8.55 1.55
C GLN A 116 29.67 10.08 1.51
N SER A 117 29.86 10.69 0.33
CA SER A 117 29.70 12.14 0.16
C SER A 117 28.27 12.60 0.43
N CYS A 118 27.28 11.88 -0.10
CA CYS A 118 25.86 12.16 0.17
C CYS A 118 25.50 12.00 1.65
N LYS A 119 25.99 10.92 2.30
CA LYS A 119 25.80 10.68 3.74
C LYS A 119 26.37 11.82 4.58
N ARG A 120 27.62 12.24 4.31
CA ARG A 120 28.27 13.33 5.04
C ARG A 120 27.50 14.64 4.89
N ALA A 121 27.10 15.00 3.68
CA ALA A 121 26.33 16.22 3.44
C ALA A 121 24.98 16.21 4.18
N LEU A 122 24.29 15.06 4.23
CA LEU A 122 23.06 14.92 5.00
C LEU A 122 23.31 15.02 6.51
N GLN A 123 24.39 14.40 7.02
CA GLN A 123 24.78 14.47 8.43
C GLN A 123 25.10 15.91 8.84
N GLU A 124 25.87 16.65 8.04
CA GLU A 124 26.18 18.06 8.28
C GLU A 124 24.91 18.91 8.29
N ARG A 125 24.03 18.74 7.30
CA ARG A 125 22.74 19.45 7.22
C ARG A 125 21.84 19.20 8.43
N LEU A 126 21.88 17.99 8.98
CA LEU A 126 21.08 17.59 10.15
C LEU A 126 21.83 17.69 11.48
N GLN A 127 23.06 18.23 11.48
CA GLN A 127 23.92 18.35 12.67
C GLN A 127 24.18 17.01 13.38
N LEU A 128 24.25 15.93 12.62
CA LEU A 128 24.58 14.59 13.11
C LEU A 128 26.09 14.35 13.08
N PRO A 129 26.65 13.52 13.98
CA PRO A 129 28.07 13.17 13.95
C PRO A 129 28.47 12.56 12.61
N ALA A 130 29.51 13.11 11.99
CA ALA A 130 30.09 12.55 10.78
C ALA A 130 30.73 11.19 11.12
N ARG A 131 30.19 10.11 10.54
CA ARG A 131 30.73 8.76 10.68
C ARG A 131 31.09 8.25 9.30
N ALA A 132 32.25 7.63 9.17
CA ALA A 132 32.62 6.85 7.98
C ALA A 132 31.47 5.90 7.63
#